data_AF-A0A7C0ZAG6-F1
#
_entry.id   AF-A0A7C0ZAG6-F1
#
_cell.length_a   1.000
_cell.length_b   1.000
_cell.length_c   1.000
_cell.angle_alpha   90.00
_cell.angle_beta   90.00
_cell.angle_gamma   90.00
#
_symmetry.space_group_name_H-M   'P 1'
#
loop_
_entity.id
_entity.type
_entity.pdbx_description
1 polymer ?
#
loop_
_entity_poly.entity_id
_entity_poly.type
_entity_poly.pdbx_seq_one_letter_code
_entity_poly.pdbx_strand_id
1 'polypeptide(L)'
;MNLFPGIKSTNNRAILGFLIPFFTAALGCGFILWKRGRLLSSSLLIPFLILIPSLLILGTVLSLKSFAYIEEKGDKDYAYSGLAFNLFLLALYLFTLIMSIFKYS
;
A
#
# COMPACT_ATOMS: atom_id res chain seq x y z
N MET A 1 18.71 -7.85 33.62
CA MET A 1 19.36 -6.61 33.14
C MET A 1 19.42 -6.71 31.62
N ASN A 2 18.65 -5.89 30.90
CA ASN A 2 18.60 -5.95 29.44
C ASN A 2 19.93 -5.44 28.86
N LEU A 3 20.58 -6.24 28.02
CA LEU A 3 21.94 -6.01 27.52
C LEU A 3 22.05 -4.81 26.56
N PHE A 4 20.92 -4.22 26.15
CA PHE A 4 20.86 -3.05 25.26
C PHE A 4 19.72 -2.09 25.68
N PRO A 5 20.00 -1.07 26.52
CA PRO A 5 19.04 -0.02 26.82
C PRO A 5 18.94 0.93 25.63
N GLY A 6 18.10 0.59 24.64
CA GLY A 6 17.91 1.46 23.46
C GLY A 6 17.23 0.80 22.26
N ILE A 7 17.23 -0.53 22.15
CA ILE A 7 16.54 -1.23 21.05
C ILE A 7 15.09 -1.48 21.48
N LYS A 8 14.21 -0.52 21.19
CA LYS A 8 12.77 -0.73 21.31
C LYS A 8 12.32 -1.77 20.28
N SER A 9 11.46 -2.69 20.71
CA SER A 9 10.86 -3.70 19.83
C SER A 9 10.10 -3.04 18.69
N THR A 10 10.42 -3.44 17.46
CA THR A 10 9.88 -2.83 16.24
C THR A 10 8.36 -3.02 16.13
N ASN A 11 7.67 -1.99 15.61
CA ASN A 11 6.27 -2.11 15.28
C ASN A 11 6.11 -2.69 13.86
N ASN A 12 6.03 -4.01 13.78
CA ASN A 12 5.86 -4.70 12.49
C ASN A 12 4.63 -4.20 11.71
N ARG A 13 3.59 -3.69 12.38
CA ARG A 13 2.41 -3.14 11.71
C ARG A 13 2.73 -1.86 10.94
N ALA A 14 3.49 -0.93 11.54
CA ALA A 14 3.88 0.29 10.84
C ALA A 14 4.84 -0.01 9.69
N ILE A 15 5.80 -0.91 9.89
CA ILE A 15 6.71 -1.31 8.81
C ILE A 15 5.94 -1.96 7.66
N LEU A 16 5.05 -2.91 7.94
CA LEU A 16 4.24 -3.53 6.89
C LEU A 16 3.32 -2.51 6.22
N GLY A 17 2.66 -1.65 6.99
CA GLY A 17 1.84 -0.55 6.48
C GLY A 17 2.62 0.39 5.56
N PHE A 18 3.88 0.66 5.88
CA PHE A 18 4.81 1.43 5.07
C PHE A 18 5.28 0.71 3.80
N LEU A 19 5.59 -0.58 3.86
CA LEU A 19 6.16 -1.33 2.73
C LEU A 19 5.13 -1.78 1.69
N ILE A 20 3.91 -2.10 2.13
CA ILE A 20 2.82 -2.56 1.26
C ILE A 20 2.55 -1.63 0.05
N PRO A 21 2.47 -0.29 0.19
CA PRO A 21 2.20 0.58 -0.96
C PRO A 21 3.28 0.48 -2.05
N PHE A 22 4.56 0.34 -1.68
CA PHE A 22 5.65 0.17 -2.66
C PHE A 22 5.57 -1.17 -3.39
N PHE A 23 5.33 -2.24 -2.63
CA PHE A 23 5.12 -3.57 -3.21
C PHE A 23 3.92 -3.57 -4.16
N THR A 24 2.83 -2.92 -3.75
CA THR A 24 1.61 -2.82 -4.54
C THR A 24 1.83 -2.00 -5.82
N ALA A 25 2.57 -0.90 -5.75
CA ALA A 25 2.95 -0.11 -6.91
C ALA A 25 3.80 -0.94 -7.88
N ALA A 26 4.79 -1.69 -7.38
CA ALA A 26 5.62 -2.58 -8.20
C ALA A 26 4.78 -3.64 -8.93
N LEU A 27 3.81 -4.27 -8.23
CA LEU A 27 2.87 -5.20 -8.85
C LEU A 27 2.01 -4.53 -9.93
N GLY A 28 1.45 -3.34 -9.63
CA GLY A 28 0.66 -2.57 -10.57
C GLY A 28 1.43 -2.23 -11.85
N CYS A 29 2.65 -1.72 -11.71
CA CYS A 29 3.55 -1.46 -12.83
C CYS A 29 3.89 -2.75 -13.61
N GLY A 30 4.17 -3.85 -12.91
CA GLY A 30 4.43 -5.16 -13.52
C GLY A 30 3.27 -5.65 -14.38
N PHE A 31 2.02 -5.54 -13.90
CA PHE A 31 0.84 -5.91 -14.67
C PHE A 31 0.67 -5.05 -15.93
N ILE A 32 0.88 -3.73 -15.83
CA ILE A 32 0.78 -2.81 -16.96
C ILE A 32 1.85 -3.11 -18.02
N LEU A 33 3.10 -3.32 -17.59
CA LEU A 33 4.22 -3.63 -18.49
C LEU A 33 4.03 -4.97 -19.19
N TRP A 34 3.58 -6.00 -18.47
CA TRP A 34 3.33 -7.32 -19.06
C TRP A 34 2.38 -7.25 -20.25
N LYS A 35 1.29 -6.47 -20.15
CA LYS A 35 0.29 -6.34 -21.22
C LYS A 35 0.54 -5.18 -22.18
N ARG A 36 1.73 -4.56 -22.14
CA ARG A 36 2.09 -3.41 -22.99
C ARG A 36 1.02 -2.29 -22.92
N GLY A 37 0.49 -2.03 -21.72
CA GLY A 37 -0.53 -1.00 -21.50
C GLY A 37 -1.98 -1.38 -21.84
N ARG A 38 -2.27 -2.63 -22.25
CA ARG A 38 -3.65 -3.12 -22.46
C ARG A 38 -4.30 -3.55 -21.13
N LEU A 39 -4.66 -2.56 -20.30
CA LEU A 39 -5.27 -2.76 -18.97
C LEU A 39 -6.58 -3.56 -18.99
N LEU A 40 -7.34 -3.53 -20.08
CA LEU A 40 -8.67 -4.15 -20.19
C LEU A 40 -8.67 -5.56 -20.83
N SER A 41 -7.52 -6.23 -20.94
CA SER A 41 -7.50 -7.65 -21.32
C SER A 41 -8.05 -8.51 -20.18
N SER A 42 -9.14 -9.26 -20.43
CA SER A 42 -9.97 -9.96 -19.42
C SER A 42 -9.20 -10.80 -18.40
N SER A 43 -8.04 -11.36 -18.78
CA SER A 43 -7.19 -12.19 -17.92
C SER A 43 -6.53 -11.47 -16.73
N LEU A 44 -6.32 -10.14 -16.79
CA LEU A 44 -5.67 -9.38 -15.72
C LEU A 44 -6.58 -8.34 -15.05
N LEU A 45 -7.80 -8.20 -15.55
CA LEU A 45 -8.79 -7.27 -15.03
C LEU A 45 -9.17 -7.63 -13.58
N ILE A 46 -9.39 -8.91 -13.30
CA ILE A 46 -9.79 -9.39 -11.96
C ILE A 46 -8.66 -9.20 -10.93
N PRO A 47 -7.41 -9.64 -11.17
CA PRO A 47 -6.30 -9.35 -10.26
C PRO A 47 -6.10 -7.84 -10.06
N PHE A 48 -6.16 -7.04 -11.12
CA PHE A 48 -5.95 -5.59 -11.00
C PHE A 48 -7.06 -4.92 -10.16
N LEU A 49 -8.32 -5.28 -10.40
CA LEU A 49 -9.48 -4.71 -9.70
C LEU A 49 -9.65 -5.17 -8.26
N ILE A 50 -9.11 -6.33 -7.89
CA ILE A 50 -9.28 -6.89 -6.54
C ILE A 50 -7.98 -6.76 -5.75
N LEU A 51 -6.86 -7.23 -6.29
CA LEU A 51 -5.59 -7.35 -5.55
C LEU A 51 -5.02 -5.98 -5.18
N ILE A 52 -4.92 -5.06 -6.13
CA ILE A 52 -4.34 -3.72 -5.92
C ILE A 52 -5.09 -2.95 -4.83
N PRO A 53 -6.43 -2.73 -4.93
CA PRO A 53 -7.14 -2.01 -3.88
C PRO A 53 -7.14 -2.77 -2.56
N SER A 54 -7.21 -4.11 -2.56
CA SER A 54 -7.16 -4.90 -1.33
C SER A 54 -5.84 -4.75 -0.58
N LEU A 55 -4.71 -4.71 -1.30
CA LEU A 55 -3.40 -4.47 -0.69
C LEU A 55 -3.28 -3.05 -0.14
N LEU A 56 -3.74 -2.03 -0.87
CA LEU A 56 -3.72 -0.64 -0.38
C LEU A 56 -4.62 -0.43 0.84
N ILE A 57 -5.78 -1.08 0.88
CA ILE A 57 -6.66 -1.09 2.06
C ILE A 57 -5.98 -1.80 3.23
N LEU A 58 -5.33 -2.95 3.00
CA LEU A 58 -4.59 -3.67 4.04
C LEU A 58 -3.45 -2.81 4.62
N GLY A 59 -2.66 -2.14 3.77
CA GLY A 59 -1.60 -1.24 4.19
C GLY A 59 -2.12 -0.04 4.99
N THR A 60 -3.26 0.51 4.59
CA THR A 60 -3.98 1.57 5.33
C THR A 60 -4.39 1.08 6.72
N VAL A 61 -5.04 -0.08 6.81
CA VAL A 61 -5.49 -0.67 8.08
C VAL A 61 -4.31 -0.97 9.01
N LEU A 62 -3.20 -1.49 8.48
CA LEU A 62 -2.00 -1.76 9.27
C LEU A 62 -1.37 -0.48 9.81
N SER A 63 -1.31 0.57 9.00
CA SER A 63 -0.81 1.90 9.40
C SER A 63 -1.70 2.52 10.48
N LEU A 64 -3.03 2.43 10.37
CA LEU A 64 -3.95 2.92 11.41
C LEU A 64 -3.83 2.11 12.70
N LYS A 65 -3.73 0.78 12.61
CA LYS A 65 -3.55 -0.10 13.78
C LYS A 65 -2.20 0.07 14.44
N SER A 66 -1.22 0.67 13.77
CA SER A 66 0.09 0.92 14.37
C SER A 66 0.08 2.15 15.27
N PHE A 67 -0.90 3.07 15.13
CA PHE A 67 -0.97 4.32 15.90
C PHE A 67 -1.03 4.08 17.41
N ALA A 68 -1.73 3.04 17.85
CA ALA A 68 -1.85 2.66 19.25
C ALA A 68 -0.51 2.31 19.92
N TYR A 69 0.55 2.07 19.15
CA TYR A 69 1.86 1.65 19.66
C TYR A 69 2.96 2.69 19.42
N ILE A 70 2.63 3.86 18.86
CA ILE A 70 3.64 4.88 18.49
C ILE A 70 4.39 5.38 19.73
N GLU A 71 3.70 5.65 20.84
CA GLU A 71 4.34 6.14 22.07
C GLU A 71 5.32 5.10 22.66
N GLU A 72 4.92 3.83 22.61
CA GLU A 72 5.72 2.72 23.13
C GLU A 72 6.93 2.43 22.22
N LYS A 73 6.73 2.38 20.90
CA LYS A 73 7.70 1.84 19.93
C LYS A 73 8.43 2.89 19.09
N GLY A 74 8.00 4.15 19.10
CA GLY A 74 8.71 5.27 18.47
C GLY A 74 8.71 5.26 16.93
N ASP A 75 7.82 4.51 16.30
CA ASP A 75 7.75 4.26 14.86
C ASP A 75 6.83 5.23 14.11
N LYS A 76 6.76 6.47 14.60
CA LYS A 76 5.87 7.52 14.13
C LYS A 76 5.95 7.73 12.62
N ASP A 77 7.17 7.83 12.10
CA ASP A 77 7.42 8.14 10.68
C ASP A 77 6.90 7.02 9.76
N TYR A 78 7.15 5.76 10.11
CA TYR A 78 6.62 4.62 9.35
C TYR A 78 5.09 4.60 9.34
N ALA A 79 4.46 4.89 10.48
CA ALA A 79 3.01 4.89 10.60
C ALA A 79 2.35 5.98 9.74
N TYR A 80 2.82 7.23 9.84
CA TYR A 80 2.24 8.34 9.07
C TYR A 80 2.62 8.29 7.59
N SER A 81 3.89 8.00 7.25
CA SER A 81 4.29 7.85 5.85
C SER A 81 3.58 6.68 5.19
N GLY A 82 3.45 5.55 5.89
CA GLY A 82 2.69 4.40 5.40
C GLY A 82 1.24 4.77 5.12
N LEU A 83 0.56 5.44 6.06
CA LEU A 83 -0.80 5.90 5.85
C LEU A 83 -0.91 6.83 4.64
N ALA A 84 -0.04 7.83 4.54
CA ALA A 84 -0.04 8.80 3.45
C ALA A 84 0.18 8.13 2.08
N PHE A 85 1.15 7.22 1.96
CA PHE A 85 1.42 6.52 0.70
C PHE A 85 0.29 5.61 0.27
N ASN A 86 -0.31 4.85 1.19
CA ASN A 86 -1.45 4.00 0.84
C ASN A 86 -2.64 4.82 0.35
N LEU A 87 -2.98 5.92 1.04
CA LEU A 87 -4.09 6.80 0.63
C LEU A 87 -3.81 7.48 -0.71
N PHE A 88 -2.59 7.98 -0.90
CA PHE A 88 -2.17 8.60 -2.16
C PHE A 88 -2.29 7.63 -3.33
N LEU A 89 -1.74 6.41 -3.20
CA LEU A 89 -1.81 5.40 -4.25
C LEU A 89 -3.23 4.90 -4.48
N LEU A 90 -4.07 4.83 -3.44
CA LEU A 90 -5.47 4.45 -3.58
C LEU A 90 -6.24 5.51 -4.37
N ALA A 91 -6.02 6.80 -4.07
CA ALA A 91 -6.60 7.91 -4.82
C ALA A 91 -6.12 7.90 -6.28
N LEU A 92 -4.82 7.72 -6.51
CA LEU A 92 -4.24 7.64 -7.86
C LEU A 92 -4.80 6.44 -8.65
N TYR A 93 -4.94 5.29 -8.01
CA TYR A 93 -5.54 4.09 -8.59
C TYR A 93 -7.00 4.35 -9.01
N LEU A 94 -7.82 4.90 -8.11
CA LEU A 94 -9.22 5.23 -8.41
C LEU A 94 -9.33 6.24 -9.55
N PHE A 95 -8.51 7.29 -9.54
CA PHE A 95 -8.46 8.28 -10.61
C PHE A 95 -8.11 7.62 -11.95
N THR A 96 -7.09 6.75 -11.98
CA THR A 96 -6.68 6.03 -13.19
C THR A 96 -7.78 5.10 -13.69
N LEU A 97 -8.46 4.40 -12.78
CA LEU A 97 -9.57 3.53 -13.11
C LEU A 97 -10.74 4.31 -13.73
N ILE A 98 -11.16 5.41 -13.10
CA ILE A 98 -12.23 6.28 -13.59
C ILE A 98 -11.88 6.84 -14.98
N MET A 99 -10.68 7.39 -15.14
CA MET A 99 -10.23 7.93 -16.44
C MET A 99 -10.15 6.85 -17.52
N SER A 100 -9.76 5.63 -17.16
CA SER A 100 -9.73 4.51 -18.10
C SER A 100 -11.15 4.11 -18.53
N ILE A 101 -12.11 4.07 -17.61
CA ILE A 101 -13.52 3.80 -17.94
C ILE A 101 -14.06 4.87 -18.90
N PHE A 102 -13.86 6.16 -18.62
CA PHE A 102 -14.32 7.24 -19.52
C PHE A 102 -13.67 7.21 -20.91
N LYS A 103 -12.41 6.79 -21.02
CA LYS A 103 -11.69 6.73 -22.31
C LYS A 103 -12.13 5.55 -23.19
N TYR A 104 -12.56 4.46 -22.58
CA TYR A 104 -12.90 3.20 -23.28
C TYR A 104 -14.40 2.84 -23.24
N SER A 105 -15.23 3.73 -22.67
CA SER A 105 -16.70 3.67 -22.75
C SER A 105 -17.21 4.41 -23.99
#